data_AF-A0A5N6JEI6-F1
#
_entry.id   AF-A0A5N6JEI6-F1
#
_cell.length_a   1.000
_cell.length_b   1.000
_cell.length_c   1.000
_cell.angle_alpha   90.00
_cell.angle_beta   90.00
_cell.angle_gamma   90.00
#
_symmetry.space_group_name_H-M   'P 1'
#
loop_
_entity.id
_entity.type
_entity.pdbx_description
1 polymer ?
#
loop_
_entity_poly.entity_id
_entity_poly.type
_entity_poly.pdbx_seq_one_letter_code
_entity_poly.pdbx_strand_id
1 'polypeptide(L)'
;MPSETDPRAYAYLVGVGVTHSIAPPMHNYIAKALGHDWTFIAKECPTVEDAVELFRRSDFAGGVVTMPYKRTIMDHLDGLDEYAIRLGACNNVYRTSDGKLRGTNTDWRGIKGCLLGASAEGRGKPAVLIGAGGAARAAIFTLHDQLECRQIYLVNRDRDEVKVLLEEVKQVYGDGLEIIYVERVEQVAGLPSPYYIVGTVPDAEPSTPDEVEVHQIIGSFLSTPQEKGVLLDMCFKPRKTRILQAGQANGWKTAAKAGFKGVEIFYEDLEYLAKEKGPVNDSTLFAAAQEARAICDHYGLEVIGMQPFLFYEGLTDRAQHQEKIERLKLWFAIVKILGTDIIQIPSNFQSEGISGDLDLIVSDMIEVADMGLKEEPVVRFAYENLAWGTFISTWEDLWEVVRRVDRPNFGCCLDTFNIAGRVWADPASASGKTPGADAALAASLQSLVRTVDVNKVFYVQVVDAERMQQPLIEGHPFYVEGQPARMSWSRNARLFLYEQERGGYLPVVQVAEAFLKRLGFEGWVSMELFSRSMADPDPTVPETHAQRGINAWRKLAEELDL
;
A
#
# COMPACT_ATOMS: atom_id res chain seq x y z
N MET A 1 -18.13 55.49 0.23
CA MET A 1 -19.45 54.88 0.43
C MET A 1 -19.33 53.43 0.02
N PRO A 2 -19.61 52.44 0.89
CA PRO A 2 -19.68 51.05 0.46
C PRO A 2 -20.81 50.97 -0.57
N SER A 3 -20.48 50.49 -1.77
CA SER A 3 -21.41 50.37 -2.88
C SER A 3 -22.57 49.43 -2.53
N GLU A 4 -23.69 49.63 -3.23
CA GLU A 4 -24.90 48.80 -3.27
C GLU A 4 -24.62 47.33 -2.96
N THR A 5 -25.47 46.74 -2.12
CA THR A 5 -25.46 45.32 -1.74
C THR A 5 -25.21 44.47 -2.98
N ASP A 6 -24.04 43.83 -3.03
CA ASP A 6 -23.70 42.88 -4.09
C ASP A 6 -24.83 41.84 -4.20
N PRO A 7 -25.58 41.78 -5.31
CA PRO A 7 -26.75 40.92 -5.40
C PRO A 7 -26.36 39.43 -5.49
N ARG A 8 -25.07 39.13 -5.69
CA ARG A 8 -24.54 37.77 -5.81
C ARG A 8 -24.69 37.02 -4.50
N ALA A 9 -25.42 35.92 -4.56
CA ALA A 9 -25.70 35.07 -3.40
C ALA A 9 -25.43 33.59 -3.69
N TYR A 10 -25.40 33.16 -4.96
CA TYR A 10 -25.35 31.73 -5.29
C TYR A 10 -24.26 31.39 -6.29
N ALA A 11 -23.49 30.36 -5.97
CA ALA A 11 -22.63 29.68 -6.91
C ALA A 11 -23.17 28.27 -7.20
N TYR A 12 -22.89 27.71 -8.37
CA TYR A 12 -23.49 26.44 -8.78
C TYR A 12 -22.45 25.44 -9.28
N LEU A 13 -22.66 24.15 -9.01
CA LEU A 13 -22.14 23.07 -9.84
C LEU A 13 -23.28 22.54 -10.69
N VAL A 14 -23.14 22.60 -12.02
CA VAL A 14 -24.17 22.16 -12.98
C VAL A 14 -23.67 21.03 -13.87
N GLY A 15 -24.59 20.14 -14.21
CA GLY A 15 -24.33 18.95 -15.04
C GLY A 15 -25.43 17.91 -14.82
N VAL A 16 -25.16 16.69 -15.27
CA VAL A 16 -26.00 15.52 -15.00
C VAL A 16 -25.33 14.62 -13.96
N GLY A 17 -26.07 14.19 -12.95
CA GLY A 17 -25.61 13.35 -11.85
C GLY A 17 -24.76 14.08 -10.80
N VAL A 18 -25.01 15.37 -10.57
CA VAL A 18 -24.11 16.23 -9.76
C VAL A 18 -24.43 16.30 -8.27
N THR A 19 -25.60 15.81 -7.86
CA THR A 19 -26.13 15.95 -6.49
C THR A 19 -25.28 15.27 -5.41
N HIS A 20 -24.44 14.31 -5.79
CA HIS A 20 -23.53 13.60 -4.88
C HIS A 20 -22.13 14.23 -4.78
N SER A 21 -21.91 15.39 -5.41
CA SER A 21 -20.61 16.06 -5.43
C SER A 21 -20.21 16.60 -4.05
N ILE A 22 -18.90 16.57 -3.75
CA ILE A 22 -18.31 17.20 -2.56
C ILE A 22 -18.09 18.71 -2.74
N ALA A 23 -18.33 19.25 -3.93
CA ALA A 23 -18.10 20.66 -4.24
C ALA A 23 -18.90 21.62 -3.33
N PRO A 24 -20.20 21.38 -3.01
CA PRO A 24 -20.97 22.29 -2.15
C PRO A 24 -20.35 22.56 -0.77
N PRO A 25 -20.05 21.57 0.09
CA PRO A 25 -19.45 21.86 1.39
C PRO A 25 -18.08 22.53 1.26
N MET A 26 -17.26 22.15 0.27
CA MET A 26 -15.93 22.73 0.04
C MET A 26 -16.01 24.21 -0.34
N HIS A 27 -16.83 24.56 -1.34
CA HIS A 27 -16.93 25.93 -1.82
C HIS A 27 -17.69 26.84 -0.84
N ASN A 28 -18.66 26.33 -0.08
CA ASN A 28 -19.31 27.08 1.00
C ASN A 28 -18.30 27.49 2.08
N TYR A 29 -17.40 26.59 2.45
CA TYR A 29 -16.31 26.90 3.39
C TYR A 29 -15.38 27.99 2.81
N ILE A 30 -14.96 27.85 1.55
CA ILE A 30 -14.10 28.83 0.87
C ILE A 30 -14.77 30.20 0.80
N ALA A 31 -16.05 30.28 0.41
CA ALA A 31 -16.79 31.54 0.33
C ALA A 31 -16.84 32.25 1.69
N LYS A 32 -17.20 31.51 2.75
CA LYS A 32 -17.23 32.03 4.12
C LYS A 32 -15.85 32.50 4.59
N ALA A 33 -14.79 31.74 4.31
CA ALA A 33 -13.43 32.09 4.68
C ALA A 33 -12.93 33.36 3.97
N LEU A 34 -13.41 33.62 2.76
CA LEU A 34 -13.14 34.84 2.00
C LEU A 34 -14.08 36.01 2.34
N GLY A 35 -15.00 35.83 3.30
CA GLY A 35 -15.94 36.86 3.72
C GLY A 35 -17.12 37.09 2.76
N HIS A 36 -17.40 36.13 1.88
CA HIS A 36 -18.56 36.16 0.99
C HIS A 36 -19.74 35.38 1.60
N ASP A 37 -20.94 35.98 1.55
CA ASP A 37 -22.19 35.32 1.96
C ASP A 37 -22.82 34.54 0.79
N TRP A 38 -22.00 33.74 0.12
CA TRP A 38 -22.43 32.95 -1.03
C TRP A 38 -22.74 31.51 -0.63
N THR A 39 -23.81 30.95 -1.19
CA THR A 39 -24.15 29.54 -1.08
C THR A 39 -23.84 28.82 -2.40
N PHE A 40 -22.97 27.83 -2.34
CA PHE A 40 -22.63 26.92 -3.41
C PHE A 40 -23.60 25.73 -3.45
N ILE A 41 -24.23 25.50 -4.59
CA ILE A 41 -25.30 24.50 -4.76
C ILE A 41 -24.96 23.55 -5.91
N ALA A 42 -25.02 22.24 -5.66
CA ALA A 42 -25.04 21.26 -6.76
C ALA A 42 -26.46 21.19 -7.34
N LYS A 43 -26.60 21.55 -8.62
CA LYS A 43 -27.88 21.67 -9.29
C LYS A 43 -27.91 20.78 -10.53
N GLU A 44 -28.80 19.79 -10.49
CA GLU A 44 -29.09 18.95 -11.64
C GLU A 44 -29.70 19.80 -12.78
N CYS A 45 -29.07 19.76 -13.94
CA CYS A 45 -29.49 20.47 -15.14
C CYS A 45 -29.63 19.44 -16.29
N PRO A 46 -30.86 19.02 -16.64
CA PRO A 46 -31.10 18.08 -17.73
C PRO A 46 -30.64 18.58 -19.11
N THR A 47 -30.54 19.90 -19.30
CA THR A 47 -30.02 20.54 -20.52
C THR A 47 -28.97 21.61 -20.22
N VAL A 48 -28.23 22.05 -21.24
CA VAL A 48 -27.26 23.15 -21.10
C VAL A 48 -27.99 24.49 -20.92
N GLU A 49 -29.18 24.63 -21.52
CA GLU A 49 -30.03 25.81 -21.39
C GLU A 49 -30.48 26.04 -19.95
N ASP A 50 -30.80 24.98 -19.20
CA ASP A 50 -31.14 25.07 -17.78
C ASP A 50 -29.97 25.66 -16.95
N ALA A 51 -28.74 25.28 -17.29
CA ALA A 51 -27.54 25.83 -16.66
C ALA A 51 -27.35 27.31 -17.00
N VAL A 52 -27.56 27.68 -18.27
CA VAL A 52 -27.44 29.07 -18.74
C VAL A 52 -28.48 29.98 -18.07
N GLU A 53 -29.72 29.51 -17.91
CA GLU A 53 -30.77 30.26 -17.21
C GLU A 53 -30.33 30.61 -15.78
N LEU A 54 -29.76 29.65 -15.05
CA LEU A 54 -29.21 29.89 -13.71
C LEU A 54 -28.07 30.91 -13.73
N PHE A 55 -27.15 30.81 -14.69
CA PHE A 55 -26.01 31.70 -14.79
C PHE A 55 -26.39 33.13 -15.19
N ARG A 56 -27.55 33.33 -15.83
CA ARG A 56 -28.04 34.66 -16.23
C ARG A 56 -28.80 35.40 -15.12
N ARG A 57 -29.09 34.75 -13.99
CA ARG A 57 -29.72 35.42 -12.83
C ARG A 57 -28.83 36.50 -12.23
N SER A 58 -29.45 37.53 -11.65
CA SER A 58 -28.75 38.64 -10.98
C SER A 58 -27.99 38.20 -9.73
N ASP A 59 -28.41 37.11 -9.08
CA ASP A 59 -27.81 36.55 -7.87
C ASP A 59 -26.70 35.52 -8.12
N PHE A 60 -26.32 35.30 -9.38
CA PHE A 60 -25.26 34.38 -9.77
C PHE A 60 -23.84 34.92 -9.47
N ALA A 61 -23.12 34.22 -8.60
CA ALA A 61 -21.75 34.50 -8.20
C ALA A 61 -20.69 33.79 -9.05
N GLY A 62 -20.97 32.58 -9.55
CA GLY A 62 -20.04 31.76 -10.34
C GLY A 62 -20.53 30.32 -10.51
N GLY A 63 -20.03 29.62 -11.52
CA GLY A 63 -20.56 28.32 -11.92
C GLY A 63 -19.47 27.35 -12.32
N VAL A 64 -19.42 26.18 -11.68
CA VAL A 64 -18.64 25.03 -12.13
C VAL A 64 -19.51 24.20 -13.07
N VAL A 65 -18.99 23.91 -14.25
CA VAL A 65 -19.66 23.11 -15.28
C VAL A 65 -18.98 21.75 -15.36
N THR A 66 -19.75 20.67 -15.22
CA THR A 66 -19.24 19.31 -15.39
C THR A 66 -19.90 18.59 -16.55
N MET A 67 -19.66 17.28 -16.67
CA MET A 67 -20.24 16.46 -17.73
C MET A 67 -21.78 16.60 -17.78
N PRO A 68 -22.37 16.60 -18.99
CA PRO A 68 -21.73 16.53 -20.31
C PRO A 68 -21.40 17.91 -20.95
N TYR A 69 -21.62 19.02 -20.25
CA TYR A 69 -21.76 20.36 -20.87
C TYR A 69 -20.49 21.16 -21.06
N LYS A 70 -19.30 20.65 -20.67
CA LYS A 70 -18.05 21.43 -20.73
C LYS A 70 -17.74 22.00 -22.12
N ARG A 71 -18.23 21.38 -23.20
CA ARG A 71 -18.11 21.92 -24.56
C ARG A 71 -19.28 22.82 -24.93
N THR A 72 -20.50 22.30 -24.83
CA THR A 72 -21.70 23.01 -25.31
C THR A 72 -21.92 24.34 -24.59
N ILE A 73 -21.54 24.46 -23.31
CA ILE A 73 -21.69 25.71 -22.58
C ILE A 73 -20.94 26.89 -23.24
N MET A 74 -19.85 26.62 -23.96
CA MET A 74 -18.99 27.65 -24.55
C MET A 74 -19.75 28.55 -25.53
N ASP A 75 -20.71 27.99 -26.28
CA ASP A 75 -21.49 28.71 -27.28
C ASP A 75 -22.54 29.66 -26.68
N HIS A 76 -22.79 29.56 -25.37
CA HIS A 76 -23.79 30.38 -24.66
C HIS A 76 -23.19 31.52 -23.82
N LEU A 77 -21.86 31.63 -23.78
CA LEU A 77 -21.15 32.64 -23.00
C LEU A 77 -20.80 33.87 -23.85
N ASP A 78 -20.65 35.02 -23.20
CA ASP A 78 -20.34 36.29 -23.88
C ASP A 78 -18.85 36.39 -24.26
N GLY A 79 -18.02 35.46 -23.77
CA GLY A 79 -16.62 35.35 -24.12
C GLY A 79 -15.91 34.20 -23.40
N LEU A 80 -14.76 33.82 -23.90
CA LEU A 80 -13.92 32.75 -23.36
C LEU A 80 -12.51 33.29 -23.13
N ASP A 81 -11.83 32.81 -22.11
CA ASP A 81 -10.41 33.08 -21.95
C ASP A 81 -9.54 32.16 -22.83
N GLU A 82 -8.23 32.43 -22.84
CA GLU A 82 -7.28 31.65 -23.64
C GLU A 82 -7.29 30.16 -23.30
N TYR A 83 -7.55 29.78 -22.04
CA TYR A 83 -7.57 28.39 -21.61
C TYR A 83 -8.82 27.67 -22.12
N ALA A 84 -10.01 28.26 -21.98
CA ALA A 84 -11.22 27.65 -22.50
C ALA A 84 -11.18 27.50 -24.03
N ILE A 85 -10.64 28.49 -24.73
CA ILE A 85 -10.44 28.43 -26.19
C ILE A 85 -9.45 27.31 -26.55
N ARG A 86 -8.27 27.32 -25.93
CA ARG A 86 -7.18 26.41 -26.29
C ARG A 86 -7.47 24.95 -25.93
N LEU A 87 -8.16 24.71 -24.82
CA LEU A 87 -8.54 23.36 -24.39
C LEU A 87 -9.83 22.88 -25.07
N GLY A 88 -10.57 23.77 -25.74
CA GLY A 88 -11.87 23.41 -26.33
C GLY A 88 -12.90 22.94 -25.29
N ALA A 89 -12.77 23.37 -24.04
CA ALA A 89 -13.64 22.98 -22.93
C ALA A 89 -13.65 24.05 -21.83
N CYS A 90 -14.82 24.36 -21.29
CA CYS A 90 -15.07 25.28 -20.19
C CYS A 90 -15.63 24.52 -18.98
N ASN A 91 -14.91 24.50 -17.86
CA ASN A 91 -15.39 23.91 -16.60
C ASN A 91 -15.79 24.97 -15.56
N ASN A 92 -15.55 26.27 -15.83
CA ASN A 92 -15.82 27.32 -14.86
C ASN A 92 -16.30 28.61 -15.56
N VAL A 93 -17.45 29.11 -15.13
CA VAL A 93 -18.12 30.30 -15.65
C VAL A 93 -18.13 31.36 -14.56
N TYR A 94 -17.79 32.60 -14.92
CA TYR A 94 -17.76 33.72 -13.99
C TYR A 94 -18.40 34.96 -14.62
N ARG A 95 -18.91 35.84 -13.75
CA ARG A 95 -19.44 37.14 -14.16
C ARG A 95 -18.36 38.21 -14.04
N THR A 96 -18.15 38.93 -15.13
CA THR A 96 -17.24 40.08 -15.21
C THR A 96 -17.89 41.35 -14.66
N SER A 97 -17.09 42.39 -14.40
CA SER A 97 -17.58 43.65 -13.83
C SER A 97 -18.56 44.40 -14.74
N ASP A 98 -18.54 44.18 -16.06
CA ASP A 98 -19.53 44.70 -17.01
C ASP A 98 -20.76 43.78 -17.16
N GLY A 99 -20.90 42.80 -16.27
CA GLY A 99 -22.06 41.90 -16.18
C GLY A 99 -22.03 40.71 -17.13
N LYS A 100 -21.03 40.61 -18.02
CA LYS A 100 -20.92 39.53 -19.00
C LYS A 100 -20.49 38.21 -18.38
N LEU A 101 -21.02 37.11 -18.90
CA LEU A 101 -20.61 35.76 -18.53
C LEU A 101 -19.42 35.32 -19.37
N ARG A 102 -18.34 34.92 -18.70
CA ARG A 102 -17.15 34.39 -19.37
C ARG A 102 -16.78 33.00 -18.86
N GLY A 103 -16.19 32.20 -19.75
CA GLY A 103 -15.72 30.85 -19.47
C GLY A 103 -14.22 30.76 -19.30
N THR A 104 -13.78 29.84 -18.44
CA THR A 104 -12.38 29.41 -18.26
C THR A 104 -12.33 27.90 -18.03
N ASN A 105 -11.11 27.35 -18.05
CA ASN A 105 -10.84 25.98 -17.67
C ASN A 105 -9.82 25.94 -16.54
N THR A 106 -10.18 25.29 -15.43
CA THR A 106 -9.32 25.10 -14.25
C THR A 106 -8.94 23.64 -14.01
N ASP A 107 -9.46 22.68 -14.79
CA ASP A 107 -9.13 21.26 -14.64
C ASP A 107 -7.62 21.04 -14.79
N TRP A 108 -6.98 21.73 -15.75
CA TRP A 108 -5.53 21.64 -15.98
C TRP A 108 -4.71 22.06 -14.76
N ARG A 109 -5.21 23.02 -13.97
CA ARG A 109 -4.53 23.46 -12.73
C ARG A 109 -4.59 22.36 -11.68
N GLY A 110 -5.74 21.69 -11.56
CA GLY A 110 -5.92 20.54 -10.67
C GLY A 110 -5.00 19.39 -11.06
N ILE A 111 -5.00 19.01 -12.34
CA ILE A 111 -4.12 17.95 -12.88
C ILE A 111 -2.66 18.29 -12.60
N LYS A 112 -2.21 19.50 -12.96
CA LYS A 112 -0.84 19.96 -12.73
C LYS A 112 -0.46 19.91 -11.25
N GLY A 113 -1.34 20.41 -10.38
CA GLY A 113 -1.15 20.42 -8.94
C GLY A 113 -0.99 19.01 -8.36
N CYS A 114 -1.84 18.07 -8.77
CA CYS A 114 -1.74 16.67 -8.34
C CYS A 114 -0.47 15.99 -8.84
N LEU A 115 -0.13 16.15 -10.13
CA LEU A 115 1.06 15.52 -10.71
C LEU A 115 2.35 16.05 -10.07
N LEU A 116 2.51 17.37 -9.99
CA LEU A 116 3.71 17.99 -9.42
C LEU A 116 3.78 17.88 -7.90
N GLY A 117 2.63 17.82 -7.22
CA GLY A 117 2.55 17.55 -5.78
C GLY A 117 3.03 16.15 -5.42
N ALA A 118 2.89 15.20 -6.35
CA ALA A 118 3.42 13.84 -6.20
C ALA A 118 4.90 13.74 -6.65
N SER A 119 5.24 14.26 -7.84
CA SER A 119 6.64 14.34 -8.30
C SER A 119 6.84 15.33 -9.46
N ALA A 120 7.95 16.08 -9.40
CA ALA A 120 8.35 17.05 -10.42
C ALA A 120 9.36 16.51 -11.46
N GLU A 121 9.83 15.27 -11.33
CA GLU A 121 10.94 14.71 -12.15
C GLU A 121 10.51 14.24 -13.54
N GLY A 122 9.21 14.24 -13.83
CA GLY A 122 8.66 13.74 -15.08
C GLY A 122 8.71 14.72 -16.26
N ARG A 123 9.24 15.93 -16.08
CA ARG A 123 9.26 16.96 -17.13
C ARG A 123 9.95 16.43 -18.39
N GLY A 124 9.31 16.57 -19.54
CA GLY A 124 9.82 16.12 -20.83
C GLY A 124 9.70 14.62 -21.10
N LYS A 125 9.31 13.81 -20.10
CA LYS A 125 9.17 12.35 -20.26
C LYS A 125 7.84 11.99 -20.95
N PRO A 126 7.72 10.81 -21.58
CA PRO A 126 6.46 10.36 -22.17
C PRO A 126 5.33 10.23 -21.15
N ALA A 127 4.09 10.31 -21.60
CA ALA A 127 2.92 10.16 -20.74
C ALA A 127 1.85 9.27 -21.37
N VAL A 128 1.00 8.68 -20.54
CA VAL A 128 -0.22 7.97 -20.96
C VAL A 128 -1.43 8.82 -20.60
N LEU A 129 -2.35 8.93 -21.55
CA LEU A 129 -3.66 9.54 -21.37
C LEU A 129 -4.75 8.51 -21.66
N ILE A 130 -5.62 8.28 -20.68
CA ILE A 130 -6.73 7.33 -20.80
C ILE A 130 -8.03 8.13 -20.94
N GLY A 131 -8.69 8.01 -22.09
CA GLY A 131 -9.91 8.73 -22.45
C GLY A 131 -9.70 9.86 -23.46
N ALA A 132 -10.75 10.22 -24.19
CA ALA A 132 -10.74 11.28 -25.22
C ALA A 132 -11.76 12.42 -24.98
N GLY A 133 -12.31 12.52 -23.77
CA GLY A 133 -13.35 13.49 -23.39
C GLY A 133 -12.84 14.91 -23.07
N GLY A 134 -13.70 15.75 -22.49
CA GLY A 134 -13.36 17.14 -22.14
C GLY A 134 -12.20 17.26 -21.13
N ALA A 135 -12.12 16.33 -20.16
CA ALA A 135 -11.01 16.26 -19.20
C ALA A 135 -9.68 15.85 -19.86
N ALA A 136 -9.73 15.03 -20.91
CA ALA A 136 -8.55 14.61 -21.66
C ALA A 136 -7.82 15.80 -22.30
N ARG A 137 -8.56 16.81 -22.78
CA ARG A 137 -7.98 18.03 -23.38
C ARG A 137 -7.23 18.87 -22.34
N ALA A 138 -7.75 18.96 -21.12
CA ALA A 138 -7.06 19.59 -19.99
C ALA A 138 -5.80 18.81 -19.57
N ALA A 139 -5.85 17.47 -19.63
CA ALA A 139 -4.69 16.62 -19.39
C ALA A 139 -3.62 16.80 -20.46
N ILE A 140 -3.98 16.85 -21.75
CA ILE A 140 -3.05 17.12 -22.86
C ILE A 140 -2.34 18.46 -22.66
N PHE A 141 -3.11 19.53 -22.42
CA PHE A 141 -2.53 20.84 -22.15
C PHE A 141 -1.58 20.80 -20.94
N THR A 142 -1.94 20.08 -19.88
CA THR A 142 -1.06 19.96 -18.71
C THR A 142 0.23 19.21 -19.04
N LEU A 143 0.12 18.03 -19.63
CA LEU A 143 1.25 17.17 -19.95
C LEU A 143 2.20 17.84 -20.95
N HIS A 144 1.65 18.40 -22.03
CA HIS A 144 2.46 19.02 -23.07
C HIS A 144 2.95 20.43 -22.69
N ASP A 145 2.05 21.37 -22.40
CA ASP A 145 2.44 22.78 -22.24
C ASP A 145 3.06 23.09 -20.89
N GLN A 146 2.65 22.37 -19.84
CA GLN A 146 3.13 22.65 -18.49
C GLN A 146 4.27 21.73 -18.08
N LEU A 147 4.29 20.49 -18.60
CA LEU A 147 5.26 19.45 -18.24
C LEU A 147 6.16 19.03 -19.41
N GLU A 148 6.03 19.65 -20.59
CA GLU A 148 6.89 19.44 -21.76
C GLU A 148 6.90 18.01 -22.32
N CYS A 149 5.88 17.19 -22.01
CA CYS A 149 5.73 15.86 -22.56
C CYS A 149 5.46 15.95 -24.06
N ARG A 150 6.47 15.63 -24.88
CA ARG A 150 6.36 15.66 -26.36
C ARG A 150 5.69 14.42 -26.95
N GLN A 151 5.63 13.34 -26.18
CA GLN A 151 5.04 12.08 -26.59
C GLN A 151 3.96 11.67 -25.58
N ILE A 152 2.73 11.53 -26.08
CA ILE A 152 1.56 11.10 -25.30
C ILE A 152 0.96 9.85 -25.94
N TYR A 153 0.87 8.77 -25.18
CA TYR A 153 0.17 7.56 -25.58
C TYR A 153 -1.31 7.70 -25.22
N LEU A 154 -2.16 7.76 -26.24
CA LEU A 154 -3.61 7.86 -26.05
C LEU A 154 -4.22 6.46 -26.04
N VAL A 155 -5.01 6.18 -25.01
CA VAL A 155 -5.76 4.94 -24.85
C VAL A 155 -7.24 5.29 -24.75
N ASN A 156 -8.05 4.82 -25.70
CA ASN A 156 -9.50 5.02 -25.71
C ASN A 156 -10.16 3.91 -26.52
N ARG A 157 -11.35 3.48 -26.10
CA ARG A 157 -12.13 2.43 -26.78
C ARG A 157 -12.77 2.90 -28.09
N ASP A 158 -13.16 4.19 -28.14
CA ASP A 158 -13.90 4.74 -29.27
C ASP A 158 -12.93 5.42 -30.25
N ARG A 159 -12.81 4.82 -31.44
CA ARG A 159 -11.90 5.28 -32.50
C ARG A 159 -12.33 6.61 -33.11
N ASP A 160 -13.64 6.91 -33.15
CA ASP A 160 -14.14 8.15 -33.72
C ASP A 160 -13.83 9.32 -32.77
N GLU A 161 -13.99 9.13 -31.45
CA GLU A 161 -13.56 10.11 -30.45
C GLU A 161 -12.04 10.38 -30.53
N VAL A 162 -11.25 9.33 -30.71
CA VAL A 162 -9.78 9.44 -30.89
C VAL A 162 -9.47 10.27 -32.12
N LYS A 163 -10.10 9.97 -33.26
CA LYS A 163 -9.88 10.70 -34.50
C LYS A 163 -10.19 12.18 -34.34
N VAL A 164 -11.33 12.52 -33.74
CA VAL A 164 -11.71 13.91 -33.47
C VAL A 164 -10.68 14.60 -32.57
N LEU A 165 -10.25 13.96 -31.49
CA LEU A 165 -9.25 14.53 -30.58
C LEU A 165 -7.90 14.74 -31.28
N LEU A 166 -7.45 13.81 -32.11
CA LEU A 166 -6.20 13.93 -32.87
C LEU A 166 -6.26 15.08 -33.90
N GLU A 167 -7.40 15.26 -34.58
CA GLU A 167 -7.61 16.38 -35.50
C GLU A 167 -7.57 17.73 -34.76
N GLU A 168 -8.25 17.84 -33.62
CA GLU A 168 -8.24 19.04 -32.76
C GLU A 168 -6.82 19.35 -32.26
N VAL A 169 -6.12 18.35 -31.73
CA VAL A 169 -4.73 18.48 -31.25
C VAL A 169 -3.81 18.94 -32.39
N LYS A 170 -3.93 18.35 -33.58
CA LYS A 170 -3.11 18.74 -34.73
C LYS A 170 -3.37 20.18 -35.17
N GLN A 171 -4.61 20.67 -35.07
CA GLN A 171 -4.92 22.08 -35.34
C GLN A 171 -4.26 23.03 -34.34
N VAL A 172 -4.17 22.64 -33.06
CA VAL A 172 -3.62 23.49 -31.99
C VAL A 172 -2.10 23.42 -31.91
N TYR A 173 -1.51 22.23 -32.04
CA TYR A 173 -0.09 21.98 -31.77
C TYR A 173 0.74 21.66 -33.01
N GLY A 174 0.11 21.40 -34.17
CA GLY A 174 0.82 20.96 -35.37
C GLY A 174 1.67 19.72 -35.11
N ASP A 175 2.93 19.76 -35.52
CA ASP A 175 3.91 18.69 -35.30
C ASP A 175 4.68 18.84 -33.96
N GLY A 176 4.27 19.78 -33.10
CA GLY A 176 4.92 20.05 -31.80
C GLY A 176 4.61 19.03 -30.71
N LEU A 177 3.54 18.24 -30.87
CA LEU A 177 3.10 17.19 -29.96
C LEU A 177 2.82 15.90 -30.74
N GLU A 178 3.49 14.82 -30.37
CA GLU A 178 3.22 13.49 -30.90
C GLU A 178 2.22 12.77 -29.99
N ILE A 179 1.04 12.48 -30.52
CA ILE A 179 0.08 11.58 -29.86
C ILE A 179 0.04 10.26 -30.63
N ILE A 180 0.37 9.17 -29.93
CA ILE A 180 0.33 7.82 -30.48
C ILE A 180 -0.91 7.12 -29.93
N TYR A 181 -1.83 6.75 -30.82
CA TYR A 181 -2.97 5.94 -30.43
C TYR A 181 -2.56 4.48 -30.21
N VAL A 182 -2.78 3.98 -29.00
CA VAL A 182 -2.50 2.61 -28.61
C VAL A 182 -3.83 1.87 -28.57
N GLU A 183 -4.03 1.03 -29.58
CA GLU A 183 -5.27 0.30 -29.82
C GLU A 183 -5.19 -1.16 -29.35
N ARG A 184 -3.97 -1.69 -29.26
CA ARG A 184 -3.68 -3.09 -28.96
C ARG A 184 -2.55 -3.19 -27.94
N VAL A 185 -2.67 -4.10 -26.97
CA VAL A 185 -1.70 -4.26 -25.88
C VAL A 185 -0.28 -4.55 -26.37
N GLU A 186 -0.13 -5.21 -27.52
CA GLU A 186 1.17 -5.56 -28.09
C GLU A 186 1.97 -4.32 -28.54
N GLN A 187 1.28 -3.21 -28.84
CA GLN A 187 1.94 -1.96 -29.22
C GLN A 187 2.75 -1.36 -28.07
N VAL A 188 2.41 -1.66 -26.81
CA VAL A 188 3.06 -1.10 -25.62
C VAL A 188 4.53 -1.51 -25.54
N ALA A 189 4.87 -2.73 -25.95
CA ALA A 189 6.22 -3.28 -25.82
C ALA A 189 7.30 -2.50 -26.59
N GLY A 190 6.92 -1.76 -27.63
CA GLY A 190 7.83 -0.94 -28.44
C GLY A 190 7.92 0.53 -28.02
N LEU A 191 7.16 0.95 -27.01
CA LEU A 191 7.04 2.36 -26.64
C LEU A 191 7.96 2.71 -25.46
N PRO A 192 8.62 3.88 -25.49
CA PRO A 192 9.33 4.40 -24.32
C PRO A 192 8.47 4.45 -23.06
N SER A 193 9.06 4.13 -21.91
CA SER A 193 8.34 4.12 -20.63
C SER A 193 7.71 5.48 -20.32
N PRO A 194 6.40 5.55 -20.01
CA PRO A 194 5.78 6.78 -19.56
C PRO A 194 6.17 7.08 -18.10
N TYR A 195 6.22 8.36 -17.76
CA TYR A 195 6.36 8.83 -16.38
C TYR A 195 5.01 9.22 -15.78
N TYR A 196 4.16 9.92 -16.55
CA TYR A 196 2.83 10.32 -16.12
C TYR A 196 1.75 9.41 -16.73
N ILE A 197 0.78 9.01 -15.94
CA ILE A 197 -0.42 8.30 -16.41
C ILE A 197 -1.64 9.06 -15.88
N VAL A 198 -2.52 9.53 -16.78
CA VAL A 198 -3.70 10.31 -16.42
C VAL A 198 -4.98 9.63 -16.89
N GLY A 199 -5.77 9.14 -15.95
CA GLY A 199 -7.11 8.59 -16.14
C GLY A 199 -8.17 9.68 -16.23
N THR A 200 -8.97 9.69 -17.29
CA THR A 200 -10.05 10.68 -17.50
C THR A 200 -11.42 10.07 -17.79
N VAL A 201 -11.52 8.74 -17.70
CA VAL A 201 -12.74 7.97 -17.96
C VAL A 201 -13.48 7.64 -16.65
N PRO A 202 -14.80 7.44 -16.67
CA PRO A 202 -15.51 6.85 -15.54
C PRO A 202 -14.99 5.45 -15.20
N ASP A 203 -15.04 5.08 -13.92
CA ASP A 203 -14.76 3.71 -13.47
C ASP A 203 -15.97 2.80 -13.80
N ALA A 204 -15.98 2.27 -15.02
CA ALA A 204 -16.95 1.28 -15.47
C ALA A 204 -16.27 -0.10 -15.58
N GLU A 205 -17.03 -1.15 -15.33
CA GLU A 205 -16.55 -2.52 -15.58
C GLU A 205 -16.49 -2.77 -17.09
N PRO A 206 -15.35 -3.27 -17.63
CA PRO A 206 -15.24 -3.56 -19.04
C PRO A 206 -16.19 -4.70 -19.43
N SER A 207 -17.06 -4.41 -20.38
CA SER A 207 -18.15 -5.28 -20.85
C SER A 207 -18.04 -5.63 -22.33
N THR A 208 -17.33 -4.79 -23.10
CA THR A 208 -17.07 -5.03 -24.52
C THR A 208 -15.63 -5.47 -24.76
N PRO A 209 -15.32 -6.16 -25.89
CA PRO A 209 -13.95 -6.52 -26.24
C PRO A 209 -12.99 -5.33 -26.27
N ASP A 210 -13.43 -4.18 -26.78
CA ASP A 210 -12.61 -2.96 -26.85
C ASP A 210 -12.36 -2.37 -25.46
N GLU A 211 -13.34 -2.44 -24.55
CA GLU A 211 -13.15 -2.04 -23.15
C GLU A 211 -12.16 -2.96 -22.43
N VAL A 212 -12.26 -4.28 -22.65
CA VAL A 212 -11.31 -5.26 -22.10
C VAL A 212 -9.89 -5.00 -22.62
N GLU A 213 -9.74 -4.72 -23.92
CA GLU A 213 -8.45 -4.39 -24.54
C GLU A 213 -7.84 -3.12 -23.93
N VAL A 214 -8.64 -2.07 -23.72
CA VAL A 214 -8.19 -0.84 -23.04
C VAL A 214 -7.65 -1.15 -21.65
N HIS A 215 -8.34 -1.98 -20.86
CA HIS A 215 -7.87 -2.36 -19.53
C HIS A 215 -6.56 -3.16 -19.59
N GLN A 216 -6.38 -4.02 -20.59
CA GLN A 216 -5.11 -4.74 -20.81
C GLN A 216 -3.96 -3.79 -21.17
N ILE A 217 -4.21 -2.81 -22.04
CA ILE A 217 -3.24 -1.76 -22.39
C ILE A 217 -2.82 -0.97 -21.15
N ILE A 218 -3.78 -0.56 -20.31
CA ILE A 218 -3.51 0.17 -19.06
C ILE A 218 -2.66 -0.70 -18.13
N GLY A 219 -3.02 -1.97 -17.94
CA GLY A 219 -2.22 -2.91 -17.13
C GLY A 219 -0.79 -3.08 -17.66
N SER A 220 -0.61 -3.12 -18.97
CA SER A 220 0.70 -3.18 -19.61
C SER A 220 1.52 -1.91 -19.32
N PHE A 221 0.94 -0.72 -19.49
CA PHE A 221 1.61 0.54 -19.13
C PHE A 221 1.87 0.71 -17.62
N LEU A 222 1.08 0.08 -16.75
CA LEU A 222 1.32 0.11 -15.30
C LEU A 222 2.44 -0.85 -14.88
N SER A 223 2.60 -1.98 -15.56
CA SER A 223 3.60 -3.02 -15.25
C SER A 223 4.97 -2.73 -15.87
N THR A 224 5.03 -2.29 -17.12
CA THR A 224 6.26 -2.12 -17.92
C THR A 224 7.25 -1.00 -17.52
N PRO A 225 6.89 0.09 -16.80
CA PRO A 225 7.84 1.17 -16.55
C PRO A 225 9.07 0.76 -15.72
N GLN A 226 10.27 0.99 -16.27
CA GLN A 226 11.56 0.77 -15.60
C GLN A 226 11.67 1.64 -14.35
N GLU A 227 11.49 2.96 -14.54
CA GLU A 227 11.27 3.95 -13.49
C GLU A 227 9.77 4.14 -13.32
N LYS A 228 9.27 4.31 -12.08
CA LYS A 228 7.84 4.50 -11.87
C LYS A 228 7.54 5.95 -11.47
N GLY A 229 6.65 6.59 -12.23
CA GLY A 229 6.26 7.98 -12.04
C GLY A 229 4.88 8.11 -11.40
N VAL A 230 4.07 9.06 -11.85
CA VAL A 230 2.81 9.44 -11.17
C VAL A 230 1.59 8.94 -11.93
N LEU A 231 0.74 8.19 -11.24
CA LEU A 231 -0.60 7.83 -11.69
C LEU A 231 -1.63 8.77 -11.06
N LEU A 232 -2.39 9.47 -11.89
CA LEU A 232 -3.53 10.28 -11.48
C LEU A 232 -4.79 9.74 -12.15
N ASP A 233 -5.81 9.44 -11.38
CA ASP A 233 -7.15 9.17 -11.91
C ASP A 233 -8.07 10.33 -11.55
N MET A 234 -8.70 10.95 -12.55
CA MET A 234 -9.69 12.01 -12.34
C MET A 234 -11.05 11.45 -11.94
N CYS A 235 -11.29 10.15 -12.12
CA CYS A 235 -12.46 9.49 -11.56
C CYS A 235 -12.27 9.32 -10.04
N PHE A 236 -13.25 9.79 -9.27
CA PHE A 236 -13.25 9.74 -7.81
C PHE A 236 -14.32 8.80 -7.25
N LYS A 237 -15.07 8.12 -8.12
CA LYS A 237 -16.15 7.21 -7.74
C LYS A 237 -15.96 5.86 -8.43
N PRO A 238 -15.57 4.81 -7.68
CA PRO A 238 -15.23 4.81 -6.25
C PRO A 238 -13.93 5.59 -5.93
N ARG A 239 -13.69 5.90 -4.64
CA ARG A 239 -12.48 6.64 -4.20
C ARG A 239 -11.17 5.94 -4.60
N LYS A 240 -11.18 4.61 -4.67
CA LYS A 240 -10.12 3.77 -5.22
C LYS A 240 -10.69 3.10 -6.46
N THR A 241 -10.45 3.68 -7.63
CA THR A 241 -10.89 3.13 -8.93
C THR A 241 -10.08 1.89 -9.29
N ARG A 242 -10.53 1.12 -10.27
CA ARG A 242 -9.78 -0.05 -10.76
C ARG A 242 -8.40 0.31 -11.30
N ILE A 243 -8.27 1.50 -11.92
CA ILE A 243 -6.98 2.02 -12.39
C ILE A 243 -6.05 2.30 -11.20
N LEU A 244 -6.54 2.97 -10.15
CA LEU A 244 -5.77 3.24 -8.94
C LEU A 244 -5.42 1.95 -8.18
N GLN A 245 -6.35 1.00 -8.10
CA GLN A 245 -6.11 -0.32 -7.51
C GLN A 245 -5.04 -1.08 -8.28
N ALA A 246 -5.10 -1.12 -9.62
CA ALA A 246 -4.06 -1.71 -10.46
C ALA A 246 -2.70 -1.00 -10.29
N GLY A 247 -2.69 0.31 -10.01
CA GLY A 247 -1.49 1.07 -9.63
C GLY A 247 -0.99 0.75 -8.21
N GLN A 248 -1.88 0.53 -7.25
CA GLN A 248 -1.59 0.27 -5.84
C GLN A 248 -1.23 -1.17 -5.52
N ALA A 249 -1.80 -2.15 -6.25
CA ALA A 249 -1.51 -3.58 -6.15
C ALA A 249 -0.01 -3.91 -6.36
N ASN A 250 0.78 -2.89 -6.68
CA ASN A 250 2.21 -2.91 -6.82
C ASN A 250 2.99 -2.62 -5.52
N GLY A 251 2.40 -2.70 -4.32
CA GLY A 251 3.19 -2.61 -3.06
C GLY A 251 4.33 -3.64 -2.99
N TRP A 252 4.10 -4.82 -3.58
CA TRP A 252 5.06 -5.91 -3.77
C TRP A 252 6.18 -5.60 -4.75
N LYS A 253 5.89 -4.78 -5.78
CA LYS A 253 6.88 -4.23 -6.71
C LYS A 253 8.00 -3.56 -5.94
N THR A 254 7.67 -2.91 -4.83
CA THR A 254 8.61 -2.09 -4.10
C THR A 254 9.64 -2.91 -3.35
N ALA A 255 9.23 -4.02 -2.72
CA ALA A 255 10.15 -5.01 -2.18
C ALA A 255 11.04 -5.61 -3.29
N ALA A 256 10.44 -6.06 -4.39
CA ALA A 256 11.19 -6.62 -5.52
C ALA A 256 12.18 -5.61 -6.13
N LYS A 257 11.76 -4.35 -6.33
CA LYS A 257 12.59 -3.26 -6.85
C LYS A 257 13.75 -2.90 -5.93
N ALA A 258 13.52 -2.88 -4.61
CA ALA A 258 14.57 -2.63 -3.64
C ALA A 258 15.65 -3.73 -3.69
N GLY A 259 15.24 -4.96 -4.04
CA GLY A 259 16.11 -6.10 -4.29
C GLY A 259 15.79 -7.33 -3.45
N PHE A 260 14.66 -7.35 -2.73
CA PHE A 260 14.21 -8.53 -2.01
C PHE A 260 13.92 -9.68 -2.97
N LYS A 261 14.18 -10.90 -2.51
CA LYS A 261 13.94 -12.15 -3.25
C LYS A 261 12.76 -12.94 -2.72
N GLY A 262 12.32 -12.62 -1.50
CA GLY A 262 11.16 -13.24 -0.90
C GLY A 262 10.53 -12.33 0.14
N VAL A 263 9.41 -12.80 0.66
CA VAL A 263 8.51 -12.10 1.58
C VAL A 263 7.86 -13.08 2.54
N GLU A 264 7.51 -12.62 3.73
CA GLU A 264 6.64 -13.33 4.65
C GLU A 264 5.20 -12.83 4.46
N ILE A 265 4.22 -13.71 4.65
CA ILE A 265 2.80 -13.35 4.58
C ILE A 265 2.15 -13.54 5.95
N PHE A 266 1.54 -12.48 6.47
CA PHE A 266 0.72 -12.54 7.66
C PHE A 266 -0.72 -12.90 7.33
N TYR A 267 -1.45 -13.46 8.29
CA TYR A 267 -2.88 -13.69 8.12
C TYR A 267 -3.61 -12.38 7.80
N GLU A 268 -3.22 -11.29 8.44
CA GLU A 268 -3.80 -9.95 8.27
C GLU A 268 -3.66 -9.44 6.82
N ASP A 269 -2.58 -9.80 6.11
CA ASP A 269 -2.40 -9.44 4.70
C ASP A 269 -3.49 -10.08 3.83
N LEU A 270 -3.75 -11.38 4.04
CA LEU A 270 -4.81 -12.10 3.33
C LEU A 270 -6.20 -11.67 3.80
N GLU A 271 -6.37 -11.39 5.08
CA GLU A 271 -7.63 -10.90 5.63
C GLU A 271 -8.01 -9.56 5.00
N TYR A 272 -7.05 -8.64 4.84
CA TYR A 272 -7.25 -7.36 4.19
C TYR A 272 -7.68 -7.55 2.73
N LEU A 273 -6.97 -8.37 1.95
CA LEU A 273 -7.34 -8.68 0.57
C LEU A 273 -8.70 -9.39 0.47
N ALA A 274 -9.02 -10.28 1.41
CA ALA A 274 -10.31 -10.98 1.45
C ALA A 274 -11.47 -10.01 1.69
N LYS A 275 -11.28 -8.98 2.54
CA LYS A 275 -12.29 -7.93 2.80
C LYS A 275 -12.64 -7.13 1.55
N GLU A 276 -11.70 -6.93 0.63
CA GLU A 276 -11.96 -6.27 -0.66
C GLU A 276 -12.86 -7.13 -1.58
N LYS A 277 -12.98 -8.44 -1.31
CA LYS A 277 -13.78 -9.40 -2.07
C LYS A 277 -15.12 -9.74 -1.43
N GLY A 278 -15.36 -9.33 -0.18
CA GLY A 278 -16.59 -9.59 0.57
C GLY A 278 -16.34 -9.93 2.04
N PRO A 279 -17.32 -10.51 2.75
CA PRO A 279 -17.12 -10.99 4.12
C PRO A 279 -15.97 -12.01 4.19
N VAL A 280 -15.13 -11.91 5.23
CA VAL A 280 -14.02 -12.85 5.42
C VAL A 280 -14.57 -14.24 5.72
N ASN A 281 -14.26 -15.18 4.85
CA ASN A 281 -14.56 -16.60 4.95
C ASN A 281 -13.54 -17.39 4.12
N ASP A 282 -13.62 -18.72 4.15
CA ASP A 282 -12.62 -19.58 3.49
C ASP A 282 -12.53 -19.32 1.98
N SER A 283 -13.66 -19.05 1.30
CA SER A 283 -13.67 -18.74 -0.14
C SER A 283 -12.96 -17.42 -0.45
N THR A 284 -13.25 -16.36 0.32
CA THR A 284 -12.60 -15.06 0.12
C THR A 284 -11.12 -15.09 0.50
N LEU A 285 -10.73 -15.91 1.49
CA LEU A 285 -9.33 -16.15 1.84
C LEU A 285 -8.58 -16.93 0.75
N PHE A 286 -9.19 -17.94 0.12
CA PHE A 286 -8.58 -18.63 -1.02
C PHE A 286 -8.36 -17.68 -2.20
N ALA A 287 -9.34 -16.82 -2.51
CA ALA A 287 -9.20 -15.81 -3.56
C ALA A 287 -8.11 -14.78 -3.23
N ALA A 288 -7.99 -14.37 -1.96
CA ALA A 288 -6.92 -13.49 -1.50
C ALA A 288 -5.53 -14.16 -1.63
N ALA A 289 -5.41 -15.43 -1.27
CA ALA A 289 -4.16 -16.18 -1.42
C ALA A 289 -3.76 -16.33 -2.90
N GLN A 290 -4.71 -16.60 -3.79
CA GLN A 290 -4.46 -16.68 -5.24
C GLN A 290 -3.95 -15.34 -5.80
N GLU A 291 -4.54 -14.24 -5.36
CA GLU A 291 -4.09 -12.90 -5.75
C GLU A 291 -2.69 -12.61 -5.20
N ALA A 292 -2.43 -12.88 -3.92
CA ALA A 292 -1.11 -12.70 -3.32
C ALA A 292 -0.04 -13.51 -4.08
N ARG A 293 -0.33 -14.78 -4.40
CA ARG A 293 0.57 -15.62 -5.23
C ARG A 293 0.83 -15.00 -6.59
N ALA A 294 -0.22 -14.58 -7.31
CA ALA A 294 -0.08 -13.99 -8.64
C ALA A 294 0.78 -12.72 -8.62
N ILE A 295 0.64 -11.91 -7.57
CA ILE A 295 1.48 -10.72 -7.35
C ILE A 295 2.94 -11.13 -7.10
N CYS A 296 3.18 -12.13 -6.23
CA CYS A 296 4.52 -12.66 -5.97
C CYS A 296 5.20 -13.15 -7.26
N ASP A 297 4.49 -13.97 -8.05
CA ASP A 297 4.96 -14.51 -9.32
C ASP A 297 5.32 -13.41 -10.32
N HIS A 298 4.45 -12.41 -10.45
CA HIS A 298 4.67 -11.29 -11.35
C HIS A 298 5.95 -10.52 -11.01
N TYR A 299 6.29 -10.42 -9.73
CA TYR A 299 7.46 -9.68 -9.24
C TYR A 299 8.68 -10.55 -8.94
N GLY A 300 8.60 -11.86 -9.17
CA GLY A 300 9.69 -12.80 -8.89
C GLY A 300 10.05 -12.87 -7.41
N LEU A 301 9.05 -12.74 -6.53
CA LEU A 301 9.20 -12.88 -5.07
C LEU A 301 8.75 -14.28 -4.65
N GLU A 302 9.55 -14.95 -3.83
CA GLU A 302 9.17 -16.21 -3.19
C GLU A 302 8.44 -15.95 -1.87
N VAL A 303 7.39 -16.71 -1.58
CA VAL A 303 6.75 -16.67 -0.26
C VAL A 303 7.57 -17.55 0.68
N ILE A 304 8.26 -16.93 1.64
CA ILE A 304 9.14 -17.61 2.60
C ILE A 304 8.32 -18.51 3.51
N GLY A 305 7.23 -17.98 4.06
CA GLY A 305 6.32 -18.67 4.95
C GLY A 305 5.10 -17.82 5.26
N MET A 306 4.14 -18.43 5.96
CA MET A 306 2.93 -17.74 6.42
C MET A 306 2.79 -17.83 7.94
N GLN A 307 2.35 -16.76 8.59
CA GLN A 307 2.05 -16.75 10.02
C GLN A 307 0.54 -16.60 10.31
N PRO A 308 -0.25 -17.70 10.26
CA PRO A 308 -1.68 -17.64 10.56
C PRO A 308 -2.08 -18.23 11.92
N PHE A 309 -1.17 -18.92 12.61
CA PHE A 309 -1.53 -19.86 13.68
C PHE A 309 -1.11 -19.41 15.07
N LEU A 310 -1.68 -18.28 15.50
CA LEU A 310 -1.49 -17.69 16.83
C LEU A 310 -2.29 -18.43 17.92
N PHE A 311 -1.81 -18.35 19.16
CA PHE A 311 -2.51 -18.85 20.36
C PHE A 311 -2.82 -20.34 20.32
N TYR A 312 -1.81 -21.18 20.13
CA TYR A 312 -2.03 -22.60 19.89
C TYR A 312 -1.51 -23.52 20.98
N GLU A 313 -0.23 -23.48 21.36
CA GLU A 313 0.29 -24.49 22.29
C GLU A 313 -0.25 -24.33 23.70
N GLY A 314 -0.29 -25.46 24.40
CA GLY A 314 -0.53 -25.52 25.84
C GLY A 314 -1.98 -25.26 26.22
N LEU A 315 -2.93 -25.26 25.30
CA LEU A 315 -4.33 -25.02 25.58
C LEU A 315 -4.87 -26.07 26.57
N THR A 316 -5.37 -25.59 27.71
CA THR A 316 -5.97 -26.46 28.73
C THR A 316 -7.37 -26.93 28.33
N ASP A 317 -8.07 -26.14 27.52
CA ASP A 317 -9.32 -26.56 26.89
C ASP A 317 -9.02 -27.35 25.62
N ARG A 318 -9.24 -28.67 25.69
CA ARG A 318 -8.98 -29.57 24.55
C ARG A 318 -10.01 -29.45 23.44
N ALA A 319 -11.20 -28.86 23.68
CA ALA A 319 -12.14 -28.53 22.62
C ALA A 319 -11.60 -27.36 21.77
N GLN A 320 -11.05 -26.34 22.42
CA GLN A 320 -10.40 -25.21 21.72
C GLN A 320 -9.18 -25.68 20.91
N HIS A 321 -8.37 -26.59 21.46
CA HIS A 321 -7.31 -27.27 20.71
C HIS A 321 -7.86 -27.94 19.44
N GLN A 322 -8.95 -28.70 19.57
CA GLN A 322 -9.55 -29.39 18.42
C GLN A 322 -10.05 -28.41 17.35
N GLU A 323 -10.65 -27.28 17.75
CA GLU A 323 -11.06 -26.23 16.80
C GLU A 323 -9.87 -25.64 16.03
N LYS A 324 -8.73 -25.41 16.71
CA LYS A 324 -7.49 -24.94 16.09
C LYS A 324 -6.92 -25.99 15.13
N ILE A 325 -6.91 -27.27 15.52
CA ILE A 325 -6.51 -28.39 14.66
C ILE A 325 -7.38 -28.48 13.40
N GLU A 326 -8.69 -28.31 13.53
CA GLU A 326 -9.57 -28.29 12.36
C GLU A 326 -9.31 -27.08 11.46
N ARG A 327 -9.05 -25.90 12.05
CA ARG A 327 -8.69 -24.69 11.30
C ARG A 327 -7.36 -24.82 10.56
N LEU A 328 -6.42 -25.62 11.07
CA LEU A 328 -5.12 -25.84 10.43
C LEU A 328 -5.23 -26.38 8.99
N LYS A 329 -6.29 -27.16 8.69
CA LYS A 329 -6.56 -27.69 7.34
C LYS A 329 -6.76 -26.58 6.31
N LEU A 330 -7.36 -25.46 6.71
CA LEU A 330 -7.48 -24.28 5.84
C LEU A 330 -6.09 -23.73 5.49
N TRP A 331 -5.20 -23.64 6.50
CA TRP A 331 -3.86 -23.10 6.31
C TRP A 331 -3.01 -23.98 5.40
N PHE A 332 -3.14 -25.31 5.47
CA PHE A 332 -2.52 -26.22 4.50
C PHE A 332 -2.92 -25.93 3.06
N ALA A 333 -4.21 -25.67 2.82
CA ALA A 333 -4.67 -25.29 1.48
C ALA A 333 -4.12 -23.92 1.04
N ILE A 334 -4.06 -22.94 1.96
CA ILE A 334 -3.58 -21.59 1.66
C ILE A 334 -2.08 -21.57 1.37
N VAL A 335 -1.23 -22.23 2.16
CA VAL A 335 0.22 -22.22 1.91
C VAL A 335 0.57 -22.87 0.56
N LYS A 336 -0.16 -23.93 0.17
CA LYS A 336 -0.04 -24.53 -1.17
C LYS A 336 -0.41 -23.56 -2.29
N ILE A 337 -1.46 -22.74 -2.10
CA ILE A 337 -1.82 -21.68 -3.06
C ILE A 337 -0.72 -20.62 -3.14
N LEU A 338 -0.19 -20.20 -1.99
CA LEU A 338 0.92 -19.25 -1.91
C LEU A 338 2.24 -19.84 -2.45
N GLY A 339 2.30 -21.16 -2.65
CA GLY A 339 3.47 -21.89 -3.10
C GLY A 339 4.62 -21.85 -2.11
N THR A 340 4.29 -21.85 -0.82
CA THR A 340 5.21 -22.09 0.30
C THR A 340 4.81 -23.36 1.03
N ASP A 341 5.75 -23.98 1.72
CA ASP A 341 5.51 -25.12 2.59
C ASP A 341 5.67 -24.77 4.07
N ILE A 342 5.92 -23.51 4.44
CA ILE A 342 6.17 -23.12 5.84
C ILE A 342 4.95 -22.42 6.46
N ILE A 343 4.53 -22.93 7.62
CA ILE A 343 3.64 -22.24 8.57
C ILE A 343 4.46 -21.84 9.81
N GLN A 344 4.55 -20.55 10.11
CA GLN A 344 5.14 -20.05 11.35
C GLN A 344 4.12 -20.15 12.49
N ILE A 345 4.58 -20.67 13.62
CA ILE A 345 3.79 -20.76 14.86
C ILE A 345 4.53 -19.96 15.94
N PRO A 346 4.07 -18.76 16.29
CA PRO A 346 4.65 -18.00 17.39
C PRO A 346 4.19 -18.57 18.74
N SER A 347 5.05 -18.46 19.75
CA SER A 347 4.76 -18.95 21.09
C SER A 347 3.53 -18.26 21.71
N ASN A 348 2.73 -18.99 22.46
CA ASN A 348 1.53 -18.53 23.12
C ASN A 348 1.87 -17.54 24.24
N PHE A 349 1.13 -16.43 24.26
CA PHE A 349 1.28 -15.33 25.21
C PHE A 349 -0.04 -14.96 25.90
N GLN A 350 -1.03 -15.85 25.86
CA GLN A 350 -2.24 -15.69 26.67
C GLN A 350 -1.89 -15.76 28.16
N SER A 351 -2.59 -14.98 28.98
CA SER A 351 -2.41 -14.97 30.44
C SER A 351 -3.16 -16.10 31.15
N GLU A 352 -4.18 -16.67 30.50
CA GLU A 352 -5.08 -17.68 31.05
C GLU A 352 -5.44 -18.73 29.99
N GLY A 353 -5.96 -19.88 30.41
CA GLY A 353 -6.41 -20.95 29.52
C GLY A 353 -5.27 -21.77 28.88
N ILE A 354 -4.04 -21.55 29.34
CA ILE A 354 -2.84 -22.24 28.85
C ILE A 354 -2.01 -22.82 30.00
N SER A 355 -1.27 -23.89 29.72
CA SER A 355 -0.40 -24.60 30.67
C SER A 355 1.07 -24.48 30.27
N GLY A 356 1.94 -24.33 31.27
CA GLY A 356 3.39 -24.42 31.11
C GLY A 356 3.93 -25.84 31.17
N ASP A 357 3.04 -26.85 31.19
CA ASP A 357 3.42 -28.25 31.07
C ASP A 357 4.03 -28.51 29.70
N LEU A 358 5.35 -28.71 29.68
CA LEU A 358 6.11 -28.94 28.47
C LEU A 358 5.67 -30.22 27.75
N ASP A 359 5.17 -31.24 28.46
CA ASP A 359 4.69 -32.47 27.82
C ASP A 359 3.43 -32.19 26.99
N LEU A 360 2.54 -31.33 27.49
CA LEU A 360 1.36 -30.88 26.77
C LEU A 360 1.74 -30.05 25.54
N ILE A 361 2.60 -29.03 25.71
CA ILE A 361 3.08 -28.17 24.62
C ILE A 361 3.71 -29.01 23.51
N VAL A 362 4.59 -29.95 23.88
CA VAL A 362 5.23 -30.86 22.91
C VAL A 362 4.20 -31.76 22.24
N SER A 363 3.21 -32.27 22.96
CA SER A 363 2.16 -33.11 22.37
C SER A 363 1.32 -32.37 21.33
N ASP A 364 0.98 -31.10 21.58
CA ASP A 364 0.27 -30.24 20.62
C ASP A 364 1.12 -30.05 19.35
N MET A 365 2.42 -29.80 19.53
CA MET A 365 3.34 -29.59 18.42
C MET A 365 3.64 -30.86 17.61
N ILE A 366 3.65 -32.04 18.25
CA ILE A 366 3.73 -33.32 17.55
C ILE A 366 2.50 -33.52 16.66
N GLU A 367 1.31 -33.19 17.15
CA GLU A 367 0.08 -33.36 16.37
C GLU A 367 0.09 -32.51 15.09
N VAL A 368 0.46 -31.22 15.17
CA VAL A 368 0.55 -30.36 13.97
C VAL A 368 1.63 -30.87 13.01
N ALA A 369 2.79 -31.26 13.53
CA ALA A 369 3.88 -31.79 12.71
C ALA A 369 3.47 -33.07 11.98
N ASP A 370 2.83 -34.02 12.67
CA ASP A 370 2.33 -35.28 12.10
C ASP A 370 1.19 -35.05 11.09
N MET A 371 0.42 -33.97 11.23
CA MET A 371 -0.54 -33.54 10.20
C MET A 371 0.17 -32.98 8.96
N GLY A 372 1.14 -32.08 9.13
CA GLY A 372 1.90 -31.51 8.00
C GLY A 372 2.70 -32.54 7.21
N LEU A 373 3.16 -33.63 7.85
CA LEU A 373 3.81 -34.76 7.17
C LEU A 373 2.88 -35.55 6.24
N LYS A 374 1.56 -35.45 6.42
CA LYS A 374 0.57 -36.14 5.57
C LYS A 374 0.16 -35.30 4.36
N GLU A 375 0.56 -34.04 4.32
CA GLU A 375 0.29 -33.15 3.19
C GLU A 375 1.25 -33.44 2.02
N GLU A 376 0.78 -33.19 0.81
CA GLU A 376 1.58 -33.19 -0.42
C GLU A 376 1.47 -31.80 -1.09
N PRO A 377 2.58 -31.05 -1.26
CA PRO A 377 3.89 -31.30 -0.62
C PRO A 377 3.80 -31.23 0.91
N VAL A 378 4.79 -31.82 1.60
CA VAL A 378 4.89 -31.79 3.07
C VAL A 378 4.89 -30.35 3.56
N VAL A 379 4.06 -30.05 4.56
CA VAL A 379 4.05 -28.75 5.22
C VAL A 379 4.98 -28.77 6.44
N ARG A 380 5.89 -27.80 6.48
CA ARG A 380 6.86 -27.52 7.54
C ARG A 380 6.34 -26.46 8.50
N PHE A 381 6.80 -26.53 9.75
CA PHE A 381 6.44 -25.59 10.81
C PHE A 381 7.68 -24.94 11.41
N ALA A 382 7.71 -23.61 11.37
CA ALA A 382 8.74 -22.81 12.03
C ALA A 382 8.18 -22.29 13.36
N TYR A 383 8.54 -22.94 14.47
CA TYR A 383 8.17 -22.47 15.80
C TYR A 383 9.04 -21.27 16.21
N GLU A 384 8.46 -20.27 16.87
CA GLU A 384 9.15 -19.03 17.22
C GLU A 384 8.87 -18.64 18.67
N ASN A 385 9.92 -18.35 19.46
CA ASN A 385 9.74 -17.79 20.80
C ASN A 385 9.52 -16.28 20.71
N LEU A 386 8.48 -15.78 21.35
CA LEU A 386 8.31 -14.34 21.52
C LEU A 386 9.01 -13.89 22.80
N ALA A 387 9.65 -12.72 22.80
CA ALA A 387 10.29 -12.15 24.00
C ALA A 387 9.32 -11.89 25.18
N TRP A 388 8.01 -12.02 24.92
CA TRP A 388 6.91 -11.91 25.86
C TRP A 388 6.00 -13.16 25.88
N GLY A 389 6.44 -14.29 25.32
CA GLY A 389 5.72 -15.56 25.45
C GLY A 389 5.53 -15.94 26.92
N THR A 390 4.40 -16.57 27.25
CA THR A 390 4.04 -16.85 28.65
C THR A 390 4.96 -17.92 29.26
N PHE A 391 5.19 -19.01 28.51
CA PHE A 391 6.03 -20.14 28.95
C PHE A 391 7.25 -20.37 28.07
N ILE A 392 7.13 -20.13 26.77
CA ILE A 392 8.24 -20.23 25.82
C ILE A 392 8.64 -18.82 25.43
N SER A 393 9.72 -18.30 26.01
CA SER A 393 10.12 -16.89 25.84
C SER A 393 11.57 -16.68 25.45
N THR A 394 12.37 -17.75 25.53
CA THR A 394 13.79 -17.78 25.17
C THR A 394 14.02 -18.77 24.01
N TRP A 395 15.15 -18.66 23.32
CA TRP A 395 15.49 -19.65 22.29
C TRP A 395 15.77 -21.01 22.92
N GLU A 396 16.24 -21.06 24.18
CA GLU A 396 16.45 -22.29 24.95
C GLU A 396 15.13 -23.05 25.14
N ASP A 397 14.05 -22.35 25.53
CA ASP A 397 12.72 -22.93 25.68
C ASP A 397 12.21 -23.48 24.33
N LEU A 398 12.34 -22.68 23.26
CA LEU A 398 11.96 -23.08 21.91
C LEU A 398 12.75 -24.30 21.43
N TRP A 399 14.05 -24.34 21.71
CA TRP A 399 14.90 -25.43 21.27
C TRP A 399 14.55 -26.74 21.96
N GLU A 400 14.21 -26.68 23.24
CA GLU A 400 13.76 -27.87 23.96
C GLU A 400 12.44 -28.42 23.37
N VAL A 401 11.50 -27.56 22.97
CA VAL A 401 10.29 -27.99 22.24
C VAL A 401 10.67 -28.65 20.91
N VAL A 402 11.46 -27.99 20.06
CA VAL A 402 11.88 -28.53 18.75
C VAL A 402 12.58 -29.88 18.88
N ARG A 403 13.49 -30.01 19.87
CA ARG A 403 14.22 -31.24 20.16
C ARG A 403 13.32 -32.37 20.61
N ARG A 404 12.26 -32.08 21.38
CA ARG A 404 11.33 -33.09 21.90
C ARG A 404 10.24 -33.48 20.90
N VAL A 405 9.84 -32.56 20.01
CA VAL A 405 8.90 -32.87 18.92
C VAL A 405 9.53 -33.84 17.94
N ASP A 406 10.82 -33.63 17.60
CA ASP A 406 11.63 -34.55 16.79
C ASP A 406 10.90 -35.05 15.52
N ARG A 407 10.46 -34.09 14.69
CA ARG A 407 9.88 -34.36 13.36
C ARG A 407 10.64 -33.60 12.29
N PRO A 408 10.93 -34.20 11.12
CA PRO A 408 11.76 -33.56 10.10
C PRO A 408 11.15 -32.26 9.55
N ASN A 409 9.82 -32.14 9.55
CA ASN A 409 9.10 -30.93 9.13
C ASN A 409 8.83 -29.94 10.27
N PHE A 410 9.34 -30.17 11.49
CA PHE A 410 9.20 -29.25 12.61
C PHE A 410 10.57 -28.68 12.99
N GLY A 411 10.68 -27.35 12.92
CA GLY A 411 11.89 -26.58 13.15
C GLY A 411 11.55 -25.23 13.78
N CYS A 412 12.42 -24.25 13.59
CA CYS A 412 12.28 -22.93 14.21
C CYS A 412 12.60 -21.77 13.27
N CYS A 413 12.04 -20.61 13.62
CA CYS A 413 12.49 -19.30 13.20
C CYS A 413 13.32 -18.70 14.33
N LEU A 414 14.55 -18.22 14.04
CA LEU A 414 15.34 -17.47 15.01
C LEU A 414 15.22 -15.97 14.71
N ASP A 415 14.72 -15.20 15.68
CA ASP A 415 14.54 -13.75 15.57
C ASP A 415 15.50 -13.00 16.50
N THR A 416 16.28 -12.07 15.92
CA THR A 416 17.19 -11.21 16.68
C THR A 416 16.48 -10.32 17.69
N PHE A 417 15.30 -9.78 17.36
CA PHE A 417 14.54 -8.95 18.29
C PHE A 417 14.04 -9.78 19.45
N ASN A 418 13.47 -10.96 19.21
CA ASN A 418 12.99 -11.80 20.29
C ASN A 418 14.12 -12.26 21.23
N ILE A 419 15.27 -12.68 20.70
CA ILE A 419 16.42 -13.12 21.50
C ILE A 419 17.04 -11.95 22.28
N ALA A 420 17.39 -10.86 21.61
CA ALA A 420 17.99 -9.70 22.28
C ALA A 420 16.97 -8.99 23.20
N GLY A 421 15.73 -8.87 22.75
CA GLY A 421 14.61 -8.30 23.48
C GLY A 421 14.33 -9.01 24.79
N ARG A 422 14.53 -10.33 24.86
CA ARG A 422 14.35 -11.10 26.09
C ARG A 422 15.57 -11.04 27.00
N VAL A 423 16.75 -11.35 26.48
CA VAL A 423 17.95 -11.60 27.30
C VAL A 423 18.70 -10.30 27.64
N TRP A 424 18.71 -9.33 26.72
CA TRP A 424 19.58 -8.15 26.80
C TRP A 424 18.82 -6.85 27.07
N ALA A 425 17.68 -6.64 26.41
CA ALA A 425 16.89 -5.42 26.53
C ALA A 425 15.75 -5.50 27.54
N ASP A 426 15.42 -4.34 28.10
CA ASP A 426 14.22 -4.14 28.90
C ASP A 426 13.62 -2.75 28.63
N PRO A 427 12.53 -2.63 27.85
CA PRO A 427 11.93 -1.34 27.55
C PRO A 427 11.28 -0.68 28.77
N ALA A 428 11.02 -1.41 29.86
CA ALA A 428 10.50 -0.88 31.12
C ALA A 428 11.62 -0.43 32.09
N SER A 429 12.88 -0.66 31.74
CA SER A 429 14.05 -0.26 32.53
C SER A 429 14.55 1.11 32.11
N ALA A 430 14.91 1.97 33.06
CA ALA A 430 15.52 3.28 32.75
C ALA A 430 16.85 3.17 31.99
N SER A 431 17.56 2.04 32.16
CA SER A 431 18.77 1.77 31.39
C SER A 431 18.48 1.31 29.96
N GLY A 432 17.28 0.77 29.70
CA GLY A 432 16.92 0.05 28.48
C GLY A 432 17.45 -1.39 28.43
N LYS A 433 18.19 -1.84 29.45
CA LYS A 433 18.82 -3.16 29.51
C LYS A 433 18.35 -3.97 30.72
N THR A 434 18.46 -5.29 30.60
CA THR A 434 18.40 -6.21 31.75
C THR A 434 19.68 -6.12 32.60
N PRO A 435 19.64 -6.48 33.89
CA PRO A 435 20.85 -6.57 34.71
C PRO A 435 21.85 -7.58 34.15
N GLY A 436 23.10 -7.15 33.92
CA GLY A 436 24.15 -8.03 33.37
C GLY A 436 23.99 -8.37 31.88
N ALA A 437 23.16 -7.61 31.15
CA ALA A 437 22.77 -7.86 29.76
C ALA A 437 23.90 -8.32 28.83
N ASP A 438 25.03 -7.61 28.79
CA ASP A 438 26.11 -7.88 27.84
C ASP A 438 26.74 -9.28 28.08
N ALA A 439 26.97 -9.65 29.34
CA ALA A 439 27.48 -10.97 29.71
C ALA A 439 26.44 -12.08 29.50
N ALA A 440 25.18 -11.81 29.82
CA ALA A 440 24.07 -12.76 29.65
C ALA A 440 23.86 -13.11 28.16
N LEU A 441 23.82 -12.10 27.29
CA LEU A 441 23.68 -12.31 25.85
C LEU A 441 24.88 -13.07 25.28
N ALA A 442 26.11 -12.69 25.65
CA ALA A 442 27.31 -13.39 25.17
C ALA A 442 27.30 -14.89 25.55
N ALA A 443 26.92 -15.22 26.79
CA ALA A 443 26.79 -16.61 27.25
C ALA A 443 25.66 -17.36 26.50
N SER A 444 24.51 -16.72 26.33
CA SER A 444 23.36 -17.30 25.63
C SER A 444 23.69 -17.60 24.15
N LEU A 445 24.32 -16.65 23.42
CA LEU A 445 24.74 -16.87 22.03
C LEU A 445 25.86 -17.92 21.89
N GLN A 446 26.74 -18.07 22.87
CA GLN A 446 27.72 -19.18 22.90
C GLN A 446 27.03 -20.53 23.07
N SER A 447 26.00 -20.59 23.91
CA SER A 447 25.18 -21.79 24.11
C SER A 447 24.38 -22.13 22.85
N LEU A 448 23.73 -21.14 22.22
CA LEU A 448 22.95 -21.29 20.99
C LEU A 448 23.74 -21.99 19.89
N VAL A 449 24.91 -21.43 19.56
CA VAL A 449 25.80 -21.96 18.50
C VAL A 449 26.26 -23.39 18.78
N ARG A 450 26.36 -23.80 20.05
CA ARG A 450 26.78 -25.16 20.42
C ARG A 450 25.65 -26.18 20.43
N THR A 451 24.40 -25.72 20.54
CA THR A 451 23.27 -26.58 20.94
C THR A 451 22.23 -26.71 19.83
N VAL A 452 21.98 -25.64 19.08
CA VAL A 452 21.00 -25.64 17.99
C VAL A 452 21.56 -26.40 16.80
N ASP A 453 20.78 -27.34 16.27
CA ASP A 453 21.05 -27.95 14.96
C ASP A 453 20.54 -27.01 13.86
N VAL A 454 21.46 -26.50 13.05
CA VAL A 454 21.16 -25.57 11.96
C VAL A 454 20.15 -26.12 10.96
N ASN A 455 20.07 -27.45 10.78
CA ASN A 455 19.10 -28.08 9.87
C ASN A 455 17.65 -27.94 10.36
N LYS A 456 17.45 -27.58 11.62
CA LYS A 456 16.15 -27.27 12.23
C LYS A 456 15.81 -25.79 12.21
N VAL A 457 16.70 -24.93 11.70
CA VAL A 457 16.40 -23.52 11.47
C VAL A 457 15.85 -23.41 10.05
N PHE A 458 14.60 -22.98 9.89
CA PHE A 458 13.97 -22.91 8.57
C PHE A 458 14.16 -21.55 7.90
N TYR A 459 14.25 -20.49 8.70
CA TYR A 459 14.66 -19.15 8.30
C TYR A 459 14.98 -18.32 9.56
N VAL A 460 15.54 -17.15 9.37
CA VAL A 460 15.84 -16.21 10.47
C VAL A 460 15.27 -14.84 10.18
N GLN A 461 14.90 -14.13 11.24
CA GLN A 461 14.44 -12.75 11.19
C GLN A 461 15.47 -11.85 11.85
N VAL A 462 15.80 -10.73 11.20
CA VAL A 462 16.85 -9.82 11.64
C VAL A 462 16.31 -8.41 11.66
N VAL A 463 15.96 -7.94 12.85
CA VAL A 463 15.45 -6.59 13.11
C VAL A 463 15.95 -6.02 14.44
N ASP A 464 16.03 -4.69 14.50
CA ASP A 464 16.42 -3.87 15.65
C ASP A 464 15.16 -3.24 16.28
N ALA A 465 15.34 -2.43 17.31
CA ALA A 465 14.27 -1.64 17.89
C ALA A 465 14.79 -0.39 18.61
N GLU A 466 13.91 0.60 18.76
CA GLU A 466 14.23 1.88 19.37
C GLU A 466 14.49 1.73 20.87
N ARG A 467 15.50 2.45 21.38
CA ARG A 467 15.66 2.65 22.82
C ARG A 467 14.60 3.60 23.33
N MET A 468 13.74 3.11 24.22
CA MET A 468 12.72 3.94 24.84
C MET A 468 13.37 5.09 25.63
N GLN A 469 12.95 6.33 25.33
CA GLN A 469 13.48 7.53 26.00
C GLN A 469 13.06 7.60 27.47
N GLN A 470 11.91 7.02 27.79
CA GLN A 470 11.39 6.85 29.13
C GLN A 470 10.95 5.39 29.31
N PRO A 471 11.01 4.82 30.52
CA PRO A 471 10.49 3.49 30.79
C PRO A 471 9.08 3.28 30.23
N LEU A 472 8.90 2.18 29.50
CA LEU A 472 7.60 1.74 28.98
C LEU A 472 6.79 1.07 30.11
N ILE A 473 6.28 1.91 31.00
CA ILE A 473 5.42 1.58 32.14
C ILE A 473 4.16 2.44 32.11
N GLU A 474 3.28 2.32 33.11
CA GLU A 474 2.06 3.12 33.22
C GLU A 474 2.35 4.62 33.02
N GLY A 475 1.60 5.26 32.11
CA GLY A 475 1.80 6.65 31.70
C GLY A 475 2.63 6.84 30.42
N HIS A 476 3.33 5.80 29.94
CA HIS A 476 4.01 5.85 28.63
C HIS A 476 3.00 5.79 27.47
N PRO A 477 3.21 6.50 26.33
CA PRO A 477 2.28 6.49 25.19
C PRO A 477 1.98 5.11 24.58
N PHE A 478 2.93 4.18 24.72
CA PHE A 478 2.79 2.79 24.24
C PHE A 478 2.35 1.81 25.33
N TYR A 479 2.10 2.27 26.55
CA TYR A 479 1.62 1.41 27.62
C TYR A 479 0.18 0.98 27.34
N VAL A 480 -0.07 -0.31 27.48
CA VAL A 480 -1.40 -0.91 27.40
C VAL A 480 -1.58 -1.77 28.64
N GLU A 481 -2.63 -1.52 29.42
CA GLU A 481 -2.90 -2.26 30.65
C GLU A 481 -3.06 -3.76 30.35
N GLY A 482 -2.41 -4.60 31.16
CA GLY A 482 -2.40 -6.06 30.98
C GLY A 482 -1.51 -6.57 29.83
N GLN A 483 -0.90 -5.69 29.04
CA GLN A 483 0.00 -6.08 27.95
C GLN A 483 1.47 -6.01 28.39
N PRO A 484 2.29 -7.04 28.11
CA PRO A 484 3.73 -6.98 28.39
C PRO A 484 4.41 -5.82 27.68
N ALA A 485 5.28 -5.08 28.38
CA ALA A 485 5.99 -3.93 27.81
C ALA A 485 6.78 -4.26 26.54
N ARG A 486 7.37 -5.47 26.48
CA ARG A 486 8.07 -5.98 25.28
C ARG A 486 7.15 -6.18 24.08
N MET A 487 5.89 -6.58 24.28
CA MET A 487 4.91 -6.67 23.20
C MET A 487 4.53 -5.28 22.69
N SER A 488 4.24 -4.34 23.60
CA SER A 488 3.98 -2.94 23.22
C SER A 488 5.14 -2.34 22.44
N TRP A 489 6.36 -2.59 22.90
CA TRP A 489 7.58 -2.16 22.25
C TRP A 489 7.73 -2.77 20.85
N SER A 490 7.58 -4.10 20.74
CA SER A 490 7.63 -4.84 19.48
C SER A 490 6.64 -4.28 18.45
N ARG A 491 5.41 -3.95 18.84
CA ARG A 491 4.36 -3.48 17.90
C ARG A 491 4.55 -2.05 17.41
N ASN A 492 5.31 -1.22 18.13
CA ASN A 492 5.35 0.22 17.89
C ASN A 492 6.72 0.75 17.43
N ALA A 493 7.79 0.02 17.73
CA ALA A 493 9.13 0.60 17.76
C ALA A 493 10.24 -0.37 17.31
N ARG A 494 9.93 -1.39 16.50
CA ARG A 494 10.99 -2.09 15.76
C ARG A 494 11.57 -1.19 14.67
N LEU A 495 12.82 -1.49 14.31
CA LEU A 495 13.62 -0.80 13.30
C LEU A 495 14.36 -1.83 12.43
N PHE A 496 14.87 -1.38 11.29
CA PHE A 496 15.88 -2.17 10.58
C PHE A 496 17.25 -1.98 11.26
N LEU A 497 18.21 -2.85 10.94
CA LEU A 497 19.57 -2.70 11.46
C LEU A 497 20.20 -1.38 11.01
N TYR A 498 21.16 -0.89 11.80
CA TYR A 498 21.97 0.29 11.52
C TYR A 498 21.20 1.62 11.49
N GLU A 499 20.02 1.67 12.12
CA GLU A 499 19.21 2.88 12.24
C GLU A 499 19.42 3.57 13.61
N GLN A 500 20.70 3.75 14.02
CA GLN A 500 21.02 4.41 15.31
C GLN A 500 20.52 5.85 15.36
N GLU A 501 20.42 6.54 14.23
CA GLU A 501 19.83 7.87 14.11
C GLU A 501 18.33 7.89 14.40
N ARG A 502 17.66 6.73 14.31
CA ARG A 502 16.26 6.52 14.71
C ARG A 502 16.13 5.93 16.11
N GLY A 503 17.25 5.73 16.81
CA GLY A 503 17.28 5.19 18.16
C GLY A 503 17.50 3.68 18.24
N GLY A 504 17.85 3.00 17.13
CA GLY A 504 18.25 1.58 17.15
C GLY A 504 19.41 1.35 18.11
N TYR A 505 19.32 0.28 18.92
CA TYR A 505 20.31 0.03 19.98
C TYR A 505 20.48 -1.43 20.36
N LEU A 506 19.67 -2.36 19.83
CA LEU A 506 19.84 -3.76 20.13
C LEU A 506 21.18 -4.25 19.55
N PRO A 507 21.84 -5.23 20.19
CA PRO A 507 23.07 -5.84 19.69
C PRO A 507 22.80 -6.81 18.52
N VAL A 508 22.00 -6.39 17.54
CA VAL A 508 21.47 -7.23 16.45
C VAL A 508 22.58 -7.86 15.63
N VAL A 509 23.64 -7.10 15.30
CA VAL A 509 24.77 -7.62 14.51
C VAL A 509 25.44 -8.80 15.22
N GLN A 510 25.59 -8.75 16.55
CA GLN A 510 26.16 -9.84 17.34
C GLN A 510 25.27 -11.10 17.30
N VAL A 511 23.96 -10.91 17.34
CA VAL A 511 23.00 -12.02 17.28
C VAL A 511 22.94 -12.61 15.86
N ALA A 512 22.90 -11.77 14.84
CA ALA A 512 22.93 -12.20 13.44
C ALA A 512 24.24 -12.92 13.07
N GLU A 513 25.39 -12.47 13.58
CA GLU A 513 26.69 -13.16 13.43
C GLU A 513 26.65 -14.56 14.04
N ALA A 514 25.96 -14.73 15.17
CA ALA A 514 25.76 -16.04 15.77
C ALA A 514 24.96 -16.98 14.85
N PHE A 515 23.92 -16.48 14.18
CA PHE A 515 23.09 -17.29 13.26
C PHE A 515 23.83 -17.59 11.94
N LEU A 516 24.30 -16.54 11.27
CA LEU A 516 24.72 -16.60 9.86
C LEU A 516 26.16 -17.10 9.70
N LYS A 517 27.05 -16.82 10.68
CA LYS A 517 28.47 -17.23 10.62
C LYS A 517 28.79 -18.39 11.52
N ARG A 518 28.46 -18.28 12.80
CA ARG A 518 28.94 -19.24 13.79
C ARG A 518 28.11 -20.53 13.83
N LEU A 519 26.79 -20.41 13.71
CA LEU A 519 25.89 -21.55 13.51
C LEU A 519 25.92 -22.02 12.04
N GLY A 520 26.24 -21.11 11.10
CA GLY A 520 26.38 -21.42 9.68
C GLY A 520 25.04 -21.60 8.96
N PHE A 521 24.03 -20.83 9.37
CA PHE A 521 22.73 -20.87 8.70
C PHE A 521 22.81 -20.28 7.29
N GLU A 522 22.41 -21.08 6.30
CA GLU A 522 22.23 -20.69 4.91
C GLU A 522 20.74 -20.82 4.56
N GLY A 523 20.09 -19.72 4.23
CA GLY A 523 18.67 -19.72 3.90
C GLY A 523 18.07 -18.32 3.92
N TRP A 524 16.75 -18.25 4.10
CA TRP A 524 16.02 -16.98 4.10
C TRP A 524 16.35 -16.14 5.33
N VAL A 525 16.73 -14.88 5.09
CA VAL A 525 16.88 -13.83 6.11
C VAL A 525 15.81 -12.79 5.86
N SER A 526 14.86 -12.69 6.80
CA SER A 526 13.75 -11.75 6.70
C SER A 526 13.92 -10.54 7.62
N MET A 527 13.21 -9.46 7.30
CA MET A 527 13.27 -8.16 7.98
C MET A 527 11.88 -7.83 8.54
N GLU A 528 11.45 -8.58 9.56
CA GLU A 528 10.12 -8.50 10.17
C GLU A 528 9.91 -7.20 10.97
N LEU A 529 9.51 -6.14 10.26
CA LEU A 529 9.28 -4.85 10.86
C LEU A 529 7.86 -4.74 11.43
N PHE A 530 7.76 -4.38 12.71
CA PHE A 530 6.53 -3.90 13.34
C PHE A 530 6.79 -2.53 13.94
N SER A 531 6.37 -1.49 13.22
CA SER A 531 6.61 -0.12 13.63
C SER A 531 5.40 0.74 13.39
N ARG A 532 5.19 1.73 14.26
CA ARG A 532 4.17 2.76 14.06
C ARG A 532 4.30 3.47 12.72
N SER A 533 5.52 3.53 12.15
CA SER A 533 5.76 4.12 10.83
C SER A 533 5.09 3.35 9.68
N MET A 534 4.67 2.11 9.90
CA MET A 534 3.94 1.34 8.89
C MET A 534 2.46 1.72 8.81
N ALA A 535 1.93 2.36 9.87
CA ALA A 535 0.58 2.91 9.90
C ALA A 535 0.52 4.34 9.36
N ASP A 536 1.65 4.92 8.97
CA ASP A 536 1.70 6.24 8.34
C ASP A 536 0.98 6.17 6.98
N PRO A 537 -0.01 7.05 6.72
CA PRO A 537 -0.77 7.02 5.47
C PRO A 537 0.01 7.53 4.26
N ASP A 538 1.25 8.02 4.42
CA ASP A 538 2.10 8.45 3.31
C ASP A 538 2.31 7.30 2.30
N PRO A 539 1.96 7.49 1.02
CA PRO A 539 2.05 6.42 0.02
C PRO A 539 3.49 5.97 -0.27
N THR A 540 4.51 6.72 0.15
CA THR A 540 5.93 6.36 0.01
C THR A 540 6.42 5.41 1.11
N VAL A 541 5.59 5.12 2.12
CA VAL A 541 5.94 4.27 3.27
C VAL A 541 6.44 2.88 2.83
N PRO A 542 5.78 2.13 1.93
CA PRO A 542 6.30 0.85 1.46
C PRO A 542 7.67 0.95 0.79
N GLU A 543 7.92 2.02 0.02
CA GLU A 543 9.20 2.28 -0.67
C GLU A 543 10.32 2.63 0.27
N THR A 544 10.04 3.54 1.18
CA THR A 544 10.99 3.94 2.20
C THR A 544 11.38 2.74 3.05
N HIS A 545 10.42 1.91 3.48
CA HIS A 545 10.73 0.72 4.29
C HIS A 545 11.47 -0.36 3.50
N ALA A 546 11.08 -0.66 2.26
CA ALA A 546 11.80 -1.62 1.43
C ALA A 546 13.26 -1.18 1.20
N GLN A 547 13.47 0.11 0.91
CA GLN A 547 14.82 0.64 0.70
C GLN A 547 15.66 0.61 1.98
N ARG A 548 15.07 0.92 3.14
CA ARG A 548 15.74 0.83 4.44
C ARG A 548 16.13 -0.62 4.76
N GLY A 549 15.19 -1.56 4.62
CA GLY A 549 15.43 -2.98 4.89
C GLY A 549 16.52 -3.59 4.00
N ILE A 550 16.47 -3.36 2.68
CA ILE A 550 17.49 -3.94 1.79
C ILE A 550 18.88 -3.31 1.99
N ASN A 551 18.95 -2.02 2.35
CA ASN A 551 20.22 -1.36 2.65
C ASN A 551 20.80 -1.90 3.95
N ALA A 552 19.96 -2.15 4.96
CA ALA A 552 20.39 -2.79 6.19
C ALA A 552 20.94 -4.21 5.93
N TRP A 553 20.27 -5.00 5.08
CA TRP A 553 20.77 -6.30 4.66
C TRP A 553 22.12 -6.22 3.94
N ARG A 554 22.26 -5.36 2.92
CA ARG A 554 23.52 -5.19 2.18
C ARG A 554 24.68 -4.85 3.10
N LYS A 555 24.45 -3.93 4.05
CA LYS A 555 25.46 -3.54 5.03
C LYS A 555 25.80 -4.67 5.99
N LEU A 556 24.81 -5.45 6.43
CA LEU A 556 25.05 -6.63 7.27
C LEU A 556 25.84 -7.71 6.52
N ALA A 557 25.49 -7.98 5.27
CA ALA A 557 26.20 -8.93 4.42
C ALA A 557 27.65 -8.50 4.17
N GLU A 558 27.90 -7.20 3.94
CA GLU A 558 29.26 -6.66 3.84
C GLU A 558 30.03 -6.75 5.16
N GLU A 559 29.42 -6.33 6.28
CA GLU A 559 30.07 -6.35 7.60
C GLU A 559 30.40 -7.77 8.07
N LEU A 560 29.57 -8.74 7.71
CA LEU A 560 29.77 -10.14 8.03
C LEU A 560 30.47 -10.94 6.93
N ASP A 561 30.80 -10.37 5.76
CA ASP A 561 31.41 -11.11 4.63
C ASP A 561 30.58 -12.33 4.17
N LEU A 562 29.27 -12.14 3.96
CA LEU A 562 28.30 -13.18 3.59
C LEU A 562 28.15 -13.43 2.08
#